data_AF-A0AAD2DKF1-F1
#
_entry.id   AF-A0AAD2DKF1-F1
#
_cell.length_a   1.000
_cell.length_b   1.000
_cell.length_c   1.000
_cell.angle_alpha   90.00
_cell.angle_beta   90.00
_cell.angle_gamma   90.00
#
_symmetry.space_group_name_H-M   'P 1'
#
loop_
_entity.id
_entity.type
_entity.pdbx_description
1 polymer ?
#
loop_
_entity_poly.entity_id
_entity_poly.type
_entity_poly.pdbx_seq_one_letter_code
_entity_poly.pdbx_strand_id
1 'polypeptide(L)'
;MAFLNRSYAYSKMEMFDPEEKKHQRAQFLIYKALQKAEIRRSRPSWLRVKMFKLKIKIGKRFKTLRKSIGVTLASAKTGFCKKITCQLKSWKRLIHGREGIIRSLPPMII
;
A
#
# COMPACT_ATOMS: atom_id res chain seq x y z
N MET A 1 7.49 -2.12 -57.19
CA MET A 1 7.52 -3.59 -57.40
C MET A 1 7.12 -4.25 -56.10
N ALA A 2 6.14 -5.15 -56.16
CA ALA A 2 5.32 -5.60 -55.04
C ALA A 2 6.08 -6.40 -53.96
N PHE A 3 5.88 -6.04 -52.69
CA PHE A 3 6.32 -6.77 -51.49
C PHE A 3 5.16 -7.56 -50.87
N LEU A 4 4.42 -8.33 -51.68
CA LEU A 4 3.31 -9.13 -51.18
C LEU A 4 3.51 -10.59 -51.62
N ASN A 5 3.39 -11.51 -50.66
CA ASN A 5 3.45 -12.98 -50.80
C ASN A 5 4.82 -13.66 -50.92
N ARG A 6 5.64 -13.60 -49.86
CA ARG A 6 6.59 -14.70 -49.60
C ARG A 6 6.43 -15.21 -48.18
N SER A 7 5.76 -16.34 -48.04
CA SER A 7 5.55 -17.11 -46.80
C SER A 7 6.82 -17.77 -46.24
N TYR A 8 8.00 -17.44 -46.79
CA TYR A 8 9.31 -17.82 -46.28
C TYR A 8 10.27 -16.64 -46.44
N ALA A 9 10.18 -15.68 -45.53
CA ALA A 9 11.04 -14.50 -45.47
C ALA A 9 12.39 -14.79 -44.77
N TYR A 10 12.95 -15.99 -44.94
CA TYR A 10 14.39 -16.16 -44.77
C TYR A 10 15.02 -15.81 -46.10
N SER A 11 15.65 -14.64 -46.15
CA SER A 11 16.51 -14.22 -47.26
C SER A 11 17.35 -15.42 -47.69
N LYS A 12 17.34 -15.75 -48.99
CA LYS A 12 18.25 -16.76 -49.53
C LYS A 12 19.66 -16.26 -49.21
N MET A 13 20.26 -16.79 -48.14
CA MET A 13 21.66 -16.56 -47.82
C MET A 13 22.43 -17.06 -49.05
N GLU A 14 22.98 -16.13 -49.82
CA GLU A 14 24.02 -16.42 -50.79
C GLU A 14 25.04 -17.35 -50.14
N MET A 15 25.66 -18.21 -50.94
CA MET A 15 26.59 -19.25 -50.50
C MET A 15 27.86 -18.60 -49.92
N PHE A 16 27.75 -17.95 -48.77
CA PHE A 16 28.85 -17.46 -47.99
C PHE A 16 29.73 -18.64 -47.61
N ASP A 17 31.03 -18.42 -47.75
CA ASP A 17 32.11 -19.34 -47.43
C ASP A 17 31.82 -20.04 -46.08
N PRO A 18 31.92 -21.37 -45.97
CA PRO A 18 31.73 -22.10 -44.71
C PRO A 18 32.46 -21.48 -43.51
N GLU A 19 33.61 -20.84 -43.72
CA GLU A 19 34.36 -20.11 -42.69
C GLU A 19 33.59 -18.88 -42.16
N GLU A 20 32.97 -18.09 -43.03
CA GLU A 20 32.26 -16.88 -42.66
C GLU A 20 30.95 -17.19 -41.90
N LYS A 21 30.29 -18.31 -42.25
CA LYS A 21 29.15 -18.84 -41.48
C LYS A 21 29.55 -19.28 -40.07
N LYS A 22 30.73 -19.89 -39.91
CA LYS A 22 31.24 -20.24 -38.57
C LYS A 22 31.52 -18.98 -37.77
N HIS A 23 32.13 -17.97 -38.40
CA HIS A 23 32.45 -16.70 -37.74
C HIS A 23 31.19 -15.97 -37.25
N GLN A 24 30.17 -15.82 -38.11
CA GLN A 24 28.89 -15.20 -37.73
C GLN A 24 28.17 -15.98 -36.63
N ARG A 25 28.18 -17.32 -36.70
CA ARG A 25 27.60 -18.16 -35.63
C ARG A 25 28.35 -17.97 -34.31
N ALA A 26 29.68 -17.90 -34.34
CA ALA A 26 30.49 -17.66 -33.15
C ALA A 26 30.16 -16.28 -32.54
N GLN A 27 30.15 -15.22 -33.36
CA GLN A 27 29.77 -13.87 -32.92
C GLN A 27 28.37 -13.84 -32.29
N PHE A 28 27.40 -14.48 -32.94
CA PHE A 28 26.03 -14.56 -32.44
C PHE A 28 25.95 -15.30 -31.10
N LEU A 29 26.68 -16.41 -30.95
CA LEU A 29 26.70 -17.18 -29.71
C LEU A 29 27.34 -16.39 -28.57
N ILE A 30 28.45 -15.68 -28.83
CA ILE A 30 29.09 -14.79 -27.87
C ILE A 30 28.11 -13.71 -27.41
N TYR A 31 27.47 -13.01 -28.36
CA TYR A 31 26.50 -11.97 -28.07
C TYR A 31 25.33 -12.51 -27.22
N LYS A 32 24.77 -13.66 -27.61
CA LYS A 32 23.65 -14.29 -26.89
C LYS A 32 24.03 -14.73 -25.48
N ALA A 33 25.26 -15.19 -25.28
CA ALA A 33 25.77 -15.55 -23.97
C ALA A 33 25.93 -14.32 -23.07
N LEU A 34 26.47 -13.21 -23.61
CA LEU A 34 26.60 -11.93 -22.89
C LEU A 34 25.23 -11.40 -22.48
N GLN A 35 24.27 -11.36 -23.40
CA GLN A 35 22.90 -10.91 -23.13
C GLN A 35 22.23 -11.76 -22.03
N LYS A 36 22.39 -13.08 -22.08
CA LYS A 36 21.83 -13.99 -21.05
C LYS A 36 22.48 -13.78 -19.68
N ALA A 37 23.79 -13.49 -19.64
CA ALA A 37 24.50 -13.20 -18.40
C ALA A 37 24.01 -11.87 -17.78
N GLU A 38 23.79 -10.85 -18.59
CA GLU A 38 23.26 -9.56 -18.15
C GLU A 38 21.83 -9.68 -17.59
N ILE A 39 20.94 -10.39 -18.31
CA ILE A 39 19.56 -10.65 -17.84
C ILE A 39 19.58 -11.42 -16.51
N ARG A 40 20.49 -12.40 -16.35
CA ARG A 40 20.62 -13.15 -15.09
C ARG A 40 21.09 -12.29 -13.92
N ARG A 41 22.01 -11.35 -14.16
CA ARG A 41 22.47 -10.39 -13.13
C ARG A 41 21.38 -9.40 -12.74
N SER A 42 20.60 -8.94 -13.73
CA SER A 42 19.52 -7.97 -13.49
C SER A 42 18.26 -8.60 -12.88
N ARG A 43 18.04 -9.92 -13.01
CA ARG A 43 16.81 -10.56 -12.54
C ARG A 43 16.80 -10.62 -11.01
N PRO A 44 15.83 -9.99 -10.34
CA PRO A 44 15.72 -10.10 -8.89
C PRO A 44 15.50 -11.56 -8.50
N SER A 45 16.25 -12.02 -7.51
CA SER A 45 16.11 -13.39 -7.00
C SER A 45 14.68 -13.63 -6.51
N TRP A 46 14.19 -14.86 -6.65
CA TRP A 46 12.85 -15.23 -6.16
C TRP A 46 12.68 -14.92 -4.66
N LEU A 47 13.78 -15.07 -3.90
CA LEU A 47 13.85 -14.69 -2.49
C LEU A 47 13.66 -13.17 -2.28
N ARG A 48 14.30 -12.31 -3.10
CA ARG A 48 14.07 -10.85 -3.05
C ARG A 48 12.61 -10.51 -3.31
N VAL A 49 11.99 -11.14 -4.32
CA VAL A 49 10.56 -10.92 -4.62
C VAL A 49 9.66 -11.34 -3.46
N LYS A 50 9.92 -12.52 -2.85
CA LYS A 50 9.21 -12.98 -1.66
C LYS A 50 9.37 -12.03 -0.47
N MET A 51 10.60 -11.56 -0.23
CA MET A 51 10.89 -10.61 0.84
C MET A 51 10.16 -9.27 0.63
N PHE A 52 10.12 -8.73 -0.58
CA PHE A 52 9.34 -7.52 -0.88
C PHE A 52 7.84 -7.74 -0.64
N LYS A 53 7.27 -8.87 -1.08
CA LYS A 53 5.87 -9.21 -0.79
C LYS A 53 5.60 -9.29 0.72
N LEU A 54 6.51 -9.88 1.48
CA LEU A 54 6.39 -9.99 2.93
C LEU A 54 6.45 -8.61 3.61
N LYS A 55 7.42 -7.77 3.22
CA LYS A 55 7.52 -6.36 3.69
C LYS A 55 6.23 -5.59 3.43
N ILE A 56 5.64 -5.73 2.24
CA ILE A 56 4.37 -5.09 1.89
C ILE A 56 3.22 -5.61 2.78
N LYS A 57 3.12 -6.92 3.00
CA LYS A 57 2.10 -7.50 3.89
C LYS A 57 2.22 -6.98 5.32
N ILE A 58 3.44 -6.93 5.84
CA ILE A 58 3.73 -6.43 7.19
C ILE A 58 3.37 -4.94 7.28
N GLY A 59 3.82 -4.11 6.33
CA GLY A 59 3.49 -2.69 6.29
C GLY A 59 1.99 -2.41 6.22
N LYS A 60 1.24 -3.20 5.44
CA LYS A 60 -0.23 -3.11 5.39
C LYS A 60 -0.85 -3.42 6.75
N ARG A 61 -0.41 -4.48 7.44
CA ARG A 61 -0.91 -4.85 8.78
C ARG A 61 -0.64 -3.74 9.81
N PHE A 62 0.57 -3.18 9.84
CA PHE A 62 0.90 -2.06 10.73
C PHE A 62 0.08 -0.81 10.42
N LYS A 63 -0.16 -0.50 9.13
CA LYS A 63 -1.04 0.62 8.74
C LYS A 63 -2.46 0.43 9.25
N THR A 64 -3.00 -0.79 9.14
CA THR A 64 -4.33 -1.13 9.67
C THR A 64 -4.37 -1.02 11.19
N LEU A 65 -3.36 -1.54 11.89
CA LEU A 65 -3.26 -1.46 13.35
C LEU A 65 -3.18 -0.01 13.85
N ARG A 66 -2.39 0.83 13.19
CA ARG A 66 -2.31 2.26 13.52
C ARG A 66 -3.67 2.96 13.38
N LYS A 67 -4.42 2.62 12.32
CA LYS A 67 -5.78 3.15 12.11
C LYS A 67 -6.75 2.66 13.20
N SER A 68 -6.72 1.37 13.54
CA SER A 68 -7.61 0.82 14.56
C SER A 68 -7.34 1.41 15.93
N ILE A 69 -6.07 1.54 16.34
CA ILE A 69 -5.70 2.19 17.60
C ILE A 69 -6.20 3.65 17.63
N GLY A 70 -6.03 4.40 16.54
CA GLY A 70 -6.53 5.77 16.43
C GLY A 70 -8.05 5.87 16.60
N VAL A 71 -8.82 4.99 15.94
CA VAL A 71 -10.29 4.95 16.05
C VAL A 71 -10.72 4.55 17.46
N THR A 72 -10.12 3.51 18.05
CA THR A 72 -10.45 3.05 19.40
C THR A 72 -10.15 4.13 20.44
N LEU A 73 -9.01 4.82 20.34
CA LEU A 73 -8.65 5.91 21.25
C LEU A 73 -9.59 7.12 21.11
N ALA A 74 -9.94 7.50 19.88
CA ALA A 74 -10.89 8.59 19.63
C ALA A 74 -12.30 8.25 20.15
N SER A 75 -12.75 7.01 19.94
CA SER A 75 -14.05 6.52 20.43
C SER A 75 -14.08 6.46 21.97
N ALA A 76 -13.02 5.94 22.60
CA ALA A 76 -12.90 5.89 24.05
C ALA A 76 -12.90 7.29 24.68
N LYS A 77 -12.15 8.24 24.11
CA LYS A 77 -12.17 9.65 24.53
C LYS A 77 -13.58 10.24 24.39
N THR A 78 -14.24 10.00 23.26
CA THR A 78 -15.61 10.49 23.02
C THR A 78 -16.61 9.90 24.00
N GLY A 79 -16.52 8.60 24.30
CA GLY A 79 -17.37 7.92 25.29
C GLY A 79 -17.17 8.45 26.71
N PHE A 80 -15.92 8.69 27.11
CA PHE A 80 -15.59 9.29 28.40
C PHE A 80 -16.08 10.74 28.51
N CYS A 81 -15.84 11.56 27.49
CA CYS A 81 -16.36 12.92 27.41
C CYS A 81 -17.90 12.96 27.43
N LYS A 82 -18.57 12.02 26.75
CA LYS A 82 -20.04 11.86 26.83
C LYS A 82 -20.50 11.51 28.24
N LYS A 83 -19.81 10.60 28.93
CA LYS A 83 -20.15 10.22 30.31
C LYS A 83 -19.98 11.40 31.27
N ILE A 84 -18.87 12.14 31.18
CA ILE A 84 -18.63 13.35 31.99
C ILE A 84 -19.68 14.42 31.70
N THR A 85 -19.95 14.71 30.43
CA THR A 85 -20.93 15.74 30.07
C THR A 85 -22.35 15.37 30.50
N CYS A 86 -22.74 14.09 30.44
CA CYS A 86 -24.01 13.62 30.99
C CYS A 86 -24.08 13.80 32.52
N GLN A 87 -23.02 13.42 33.25
CA GLN A 87 -22.95 13.60 34.70
C GLN A 87 -23.03 15.09 35.09
N LEU A 88 -22.30 15.95 34.36
CA LEU A 88 -22.30 17.40 34.58
C LEU A 88 -23.66 18.03 34.26
N LYS A 89 -24.35 17.56 33.21
CA LYS A 89 -25.74 17.97 32.92
C LYS A 89 -26.72 17.53 34.00
N SER A 90 -26.53 16.36 34.61
CA SER A 90 -27.37 15.89 35.73
C SER A 90 -27.13 16.71 36.99
N TRP A 91 -25.88 17.03 37.32
CA TRP A 91 -25.54 17.90 38.46
C TRP A 91 -26.02 19.34 38.26
N LYS A 92 -25.89 19.89 37.04
CA LYS A 92 -26.44 21.21 36.70
C LYS A 92 -27.95 21.27 36.92
N ARG A 93 -28.69 20.22 36.52
CA ARG A 93 -30.13 20.12 36.76
C ARG A 93 -30.49 20.06 38.25
N LEU A 94 -29.71 19.32 39.05
CA LEU A 94 -29.89 19.28 40.50
C LEU A 94 -29.66 20.64 41.16
N ILE A 95 -28.63 21.38 40.75
CA ILE A 95 -28.33 22.71 41.29
C ILE A 95 -29.42 23.72 40.89
N HIS A 96 -29.82 23.78 39.62
CA HIS A 96 -30.88 24.69 39.17
C HIS A 96 -32.27 24.32 39.73
N GLY A 97 -32.56 23.03 39.94
CA GLY A 97 -33.76 22.58 40.62
C GLY A 97 -33.81 23.02 42.08
N ARG A 98 -32.65 23.05 42.76
CA ARG A 98 -32.52 23.59 44.12
C ARG A 98 -32.69 25.10 44.16
N GLU A 99 -32.15 25.84 43.19
CA GLU A 99 -32.34 27.30 43.08
C GLU A 99 -33.81 27.68 42.85
N GLY A 100 -34.57 26.86 42.10
CA GLY A 100 -36.02 27.04 41.96
C GLY A 100 -36.78 26.85 43.28
N ILE A 101 -36.39 25.86 44.09
CA ILE A 101 -36.98 25.62 45.41
C ILE A 101 -36.61 26.74 46.40
N ILE A 102 -35.36 27.22 46.37
CA ILE A 102 -34.89 28.33 47.23
C ILE A 102 -35.54 29.66 46.84
N ARG A 103 -35.78 29.92 45.54
CA ARG A 103 -36.54 31.09 45.07
C ARG A 103 -38.05 31.03 45.36
N SER A 104 -38.60 29.82 45.54
CA SER A 104 -40.01 29.63 45.88
C SER A 104 -40.32 29.70 47.39
N LEU A 105 -39.29 29.79 48.24
CA LEU A 105 -39.51 30.06 49.67
C LEU A 105 -39.72 31.57 49.88
N PRO A 106 -40.77 31.99 50.60
CA PRO A 106 -41.01 33.39 50.89
C PRO A 106 -39.87 33.94 51.76
N PRO A 107 -39.41 35.19 51.54
CA PRO A 107 -38.39 35.78 52.37
C PRO A 107 -38.95 35.93 53.79
N MET A 108 -38.32 35.29 54.77
CA MET A 108 -38.56 35.64 56.17
C MET A 108 -37.99 37.05 56.38
N ILE A 109 -38.90 38.02 56.41
CA ILE A 109 -38.64 39.38 56.86
C ILE A 109 -38.45 39.30 58.38
N ILE A 110 -37.27 39.70 58.85
CA ILE A 110 -36.96 39.94 60.27
C ILE A 110 -37.70 41.18 60.74
#